data_AF-A0A3A3YZX5-F1
#
_entry.id   AF-A0A3A3YZX5-F1
#
_cell.length_a   1.000
_cell.length_b   1.000
_cell.length_c   1.000
_cell.angle_alpha   90.00
_cell.angle_beta   90.00
_cell.angle_gamma   90.00
#
_symmetry.space_group_name_H-M   'P 1'
#
loop_
_entity.id
_entity.type
_entity.pdbx_description
1 polymer ?
#
loop_
_entity_poly.entity_id
_entity_poly.type
_entity_poly.pdbx_seq_one_letter_code
_entity_poly.pdbx_strand_id
1 'polypeptide(L)'
;MTSTPGTGTPPTTTPPATSTALAAPAALAALVAPAQDDAYAAYREAELLLDAGRAAEAARVAATVVAAAPGDVAALELHARALFASAQLRRAEAALRALVERRPDDGWARFALARTLERQSRGAEAGEHRRLAAALGVTG
;
A
#
# COMPACT_ATOMS: atom_id res chain seq x y z
N MET A 1 22.60 -18.45 -84.81
CA MET A 1 22.23 -19.75 -84.21
C MET A 1 23.11 -19.89 -82.99
N THR A 2 22.65 -19.77 -81.74
CA THR A 2 21.45 -20.30 -81.08
C THR A 2 20.89 -19.33 -80.02
N SER A 3 19.56 -19.31 -79.90
CA SER A 3 18.74 -18.83 -78.77
C SER A 3 19.14 -19.52 -77.45
N THR A 4 18.84 -19.09 -76.21
CA THR A 4 17.62 -18.48 -75.63
C THR A 4 17.97 -17.91 -74.23
N PRO A 5 17.25 -16.90 -73.71
CA PRO A 5 17.46 -16.30 -72.38
C PRO A 5 16.53 -16.88 -71.28
N GLY A 6 16.89 -16.67 -70.00
CA GLY A 6 16.02 -16.81 -68.82
C GLY A 6 16.55 -15.88 -67.71
N THR A 7 15.90 -14.77 -67.39
CA THR A 7 14.73 -14.55 -66.51
C THR A 7 14.99 -14.89 -65.04
N GLY A 8 14.98 -13.85 -64.21
CA GLY A 8 15.01 -13.96 -62.74
C GLY A 8 15.07 -12.58 -62.09
N THR A 9 13.94 -11.86 -62.07
CA THR A 9 13.74 -10.65 -61.25
C THR A 9 13.83 -10.98 -59.75
N PRO A 10 14.35 -10.05 -58.92
CA PRO A 10 14.61 -10.31 -57.50
C PRO A 10 13.32 -10.22 -56.67
N PRO A 11 13.13 -11.07 -55.64
CA PRO A 11 12.13 -10.79 -54.63
C PRO A 11 12.63 -9.68 -53.70
N THR A 12 11.91 -8.55 -53.70
CA THR A 12 11.90 -7.58 -52.60
C THR A 12 11.29 -8.25 -51.38
N THR A 13 12.12 -8.79 -50.50
CA THR A 13 11.67 -9.20 -49.17
C THR A 13 11.79 -8.01 -48.23
N THR A 14 10.67 -7.32 -48.07
CA THR A 14 10.38 -6.41 -46.96
C THR A 14 10.71 -7.09 -45.63
N PRO A 15 11.50 -6.47 -44.73
CA PRO A 15 11.69 -7.01 -43.38
C PRO A 15 10.35 -6.96 -42.63
N PRO A 16 9.94 -8.00 -41.89
CA PRO A 16 8.87 -7.81 -40.92
C PRO A 16 9.37 -6.84 -39.85
N ALA A 17 8.65 -5.74 -39.69
CA ALA A 17 8.69 -4.95 -38.47
C ALA A 17 8.21 -5.85 -37.33
N THR A 18 9.14 -6.51 -36.64
CA THR A 18 8.81 -7.13 -35.36
C THR A 18 8.50 -6.01 -34.39
N SER A 19 7.21 -5.84 -34.19
CA SER A 19 6.56 -5.04 -33.18
C SER A 19 7.31 -5.13 -31.84
N THR A 20 7.87 -4.00 -31.43
CA THR A 20 8.06 -3.72 -30.00
C THR A 20 6.68 -3.70 -29.34
N ALA A 21 6.37 -4.69 -28.50
CA ALA A 21 5.66 -4.48 -27.23
C ALA A 21 5.42 -5.79 -26.46
N LEU A 22 5.89 -5.79 -25.21
CA LEU A 22 5.31 -6.46 -24.05
C LEU A 22 5.54 -7.97 -23.83
N ALA A 23 6.80 -8.41 -23.82
CA ALA A 23 7.20 -9.57 -23.01
C ALA A 23 7.88 -9.10 -21.71
N ALA A 24 7.15 -8.35 -20.88
CA ALA A 24 7.56 -8.07 -19.49
C ALA A 24 6.35 -7.66 -18.62
N PRO A 25 5.46 -8.61 -18.30
CA PRO A 25 4.88 -8.60 -16.95
C PRO A 25 5.26 -9.85 -16.14
N ALA A 26 5.58 -10.97 -16.80
CA ALA A 26 5.75 -12.26 -16.11
C ALA A 26 7.01 -12.34 -15.22
N ALA A 27 8.14 -11.79 -15.66
CA ALA A 27 9.39 -11.85 -14.90
C ALA A 27 9.38 -10.94 -13.65
N LEU A 28 8.75 -9.75 -13.76
CA LEU A 28 8.56 -8.86 -12.61
C LEU A 28 7.51 -9.44 -11.65
N ALA A 29 6.42 -10.01 -12.18
CA ALA A 29 5.40 -10.69 -11.38
C ALA A 29 5.98 -11.89 -10.60
N ALA A 30 6.88 -12.68 -11.18
CA ALA A 30 7.50 -13.82 -10.50
C ALA A 30 8.48 -13.44 -9.38
N LEU A 31 9.13 -12.27 -9.47
CA LEU A 31 9.99 -11.75 -8.40
C LEU A 31 9.17 -11.05 -7.30
N VAL A 32 8.05 -10.42 -7.68
CA VAL A 32 7.14 -9.73 -6.77
C VAL A 32 6.24 -10.71 -6.01
N ALA A 33 5.80 -11.81 -6.64
CA ALA A 33 4.94 -12.81 -6.02
C ALA A 33 5.44 -13.34 -4.65
N PRO A 34 6.69 -13.82 -4.48
CA PRO A 34 7.16 -14.28 -3.18
C PRO A 34 7.19 -13.15 -2.14
N ALA A 35 7.56 -11.94 -2.52
CA ALA A 35 7.55 -10.78 -1.62
C ALA A 35 6.13 -10.32 -1.24
N GLN A 36 5.14 -10.52 -2.12
CA GLN A 36 3.72 -10.25 -1.85
C GLN A 36 3.12 -11.33 -0.94
N ASP A 37 3.47 -12.60 -1.16
CA ASP A 37 3.06 -13.72 -0.32
C ASP A 37 3.61 -13.56 1.11
N ASP A 38 4.88 -13.15 1.23
CA ASP A 38 5.52 -12.82 2.51
C ASP A 38 4.86 -11.61 3.18
N ALA A 39 4.49 -10.58 2.43
CA ALA A 39 3.79 -9.40 2.95
C ALA A 39 2.36 -9.73 3.42
N TYR A 40 1.65 -10.60 2.69
CA TYR A 40 0.34 -11.08 3.10
C TYR A 40 0.43 -11.92 4.38
N ALA A 41 1.38 -12.85 4.47
CA ALA A 41 1.61 -13.62 5.68
C ALA A 41 1.93 -12.73 6.89
N ALA A 42 2.80 -11.72 6.71
CA ALA A 42 3.11 -10.74 7.73
C ALA A 42 1.91 -9.87 8.12
N TYR A 43 1.04 -9.50 7.16
CA TYR A 43 -0.20 -8.79 7.46
C TYR A 43 -1.10 -9.62 8.40
N ARG A 44 -1.32 -10.89 8.06
CA ARG A 44 -2.13 -11.81 8.87
C ARG A 44 -1.53 -12.04 10.25
N GLU A 45 -0.20 -12.16 10.34
CA GLU A 45 0.49 -12.26 11.64
C GLU A 45 0.27 -11.00 12.49
N ALA A 46 0.43 -9.81 11.90
CA ALA A 46 0.21 -8.55 12.60
C ALA A 46 -1.23 -8.39 13.10
N GLU A 47 -2.24 -8.81 12.31
CA GLU A 47 -3.63 -8.87 12.77
C GLU A 47 -3.80 -9.78 13.98
N LEU A 48 -3.30 -11.03 13.91
CA LEU A 48 -3.39 -11.99 15.01
C LEU A 48 -2.68 -11.49 16.28
N LEU A 49 -1.52 -10.85 16.14
CA LEU A 49 -0.80 -10.23 17.25
C LEU A 49 -1.61 -9.10 17.88
N LEU A 50 -2.28 -8.29 17.07
CA LEU A 50 -3.12 -7.19 17.55
C LEU A 50 -4.34 -7.71 18.30
N ASP A 51 -5.01 -8.73 17.76
CA ASP A 51 -6.16 -9.39 18.39
C ASP A 51 -5.77 -10.09 19.70
N ALA A 52 -4.55 -10.61 19.79
CA ALA A 52 -3.97 -11.16 21.01
C ALA A 52 -3.49 -10.09 22.02
N GLY A 53 -3.68 -8.80 21.74
CA GLY A 53 -3.25 -7.70 22.61
C GLY A 53 -1.75 -7.39 22.57
N ARG A 54 -0.98 -8.06 21.70
CA ARG A 54 0.48 -7.87 21.51
C ARG A 54 0.76 -6.71 20.55
N ALA A 55 0.16 -5.54 20.82
CA ALA A 55 0.13 -4.40 19.91
C ALA A 55 1.51 -3.86 19.50
N ALA A 56 2.51 -3.89 20.38
CA ALA A 56 3.86 -3.43 20.05
C ALA A 56 4.55 -4.36 19.04
N GLU A 57 4.23 -5.65 19.08
CA GLU A 57 4.76 -6.65 18.14
C GLU A 57 4.02 -6.55 16.81
N ALA A 58 2.70 -6.45 16.85
CA ALA A 58 1.88 -6.15 15.68
C ALA A 58 2.37 -4.91 14.94
N ALA A 59 2.74 -3.84 15.66
CA ALA A 59 3.25 -2.62 15.05
C ALA A 59 4.60 -2.84 14.32
N ARG A 60 5.46 -3.71 14.84
CA ARG A 60 6.74 -4.06 14.20
C ARG A 60 6.51 -4.88 12.93
N VAL A 61 5.64 -5.88 12.98
CA VAL A 61 5.31 -6.71 11.82
C VAL A 61 4.55 -5.89 10.76
N ALA A 62 3.53 -5.12 11.13
CA ALA A 62 2.80 -4.27 10.19
C ALA A 62 3.70 -3.21 9.50
N ALA A 63 4.79 -2.78 10.14
CA ALA A 63 5.74 -1.87 9.52
C ALA A 63 6.47 -2.51 8.32
N THR A 64 6.74 -3.82 8.35
CA THR A 64 7.38 -4.52 7.21
C THR A 64 6.41 -4.61 6.04
N VAL A 65 5.12 -4.83 6.32
CA VAL A 65 4.06 -4.83 5.29
C VAL A 65 3.93 -3.47 4.63
N VAL A 66 3.90 -2.38 5.40
CA VAL A 66 3.89 -1.00 4.86
C VAL A 66 5.15 -0.71 4.05
N ALA A 67 6.32 -1.23 4.44
CA ALA A 67 7.55 -1.05 3.68
C ALA A 67 7.52 -1.81 2.34
N ALA A 68 6.93 -3.01 2.32
CA ALA A 68 6.76 -3.81 1.10
C ALA A 68 5.73 -3.19 0.14
N ALA A 69 4.68 -2.56 0.68
CA ALA A 69 3.64 -1.89 -0.11
C ALA A 69 3.24 -0.52 0.49
N PRO A 70 4.03 0.55 0.26
CA PRO A 70 3.77 1.88 0.83
C PRO A 70 2.46 2.54 0.36
N GLY A 71 1.88 2.03 -0.73
CA GLY A 71 0.59 2.43 -1.27
C GLY A 71 -0.61 1.78 -0.59
N ASP A 72 -0.40 0.65 0.09
CA ASP A 72 -1.48 -0.15 0.66
C ASP A 72 -2.07 0.52 1.90
N VAL A 73 -3.31 0.95 1.77
CA VAL A 73 -4.04 1.65 2.83
C VAL A 73 -4.43 0.69 3.96
N ALA A 74 -4.69 -0.58 3.67
CA ALA A 74 -5.02 -1.58 4.69
C ALA A 74 -3.80 -1.87 5.58
N ALA A 75 -2.61 -2.00 4.97
CA ALA A 75 -1.35 -2.14 5.71
C ALA A 75 -1.07 -0.91 6.60
N LEU A 76 -1.28 0.30 6.06
CA LEU A 76 -1.12 1.55 6.82
C LEU A 76 -2.10 1.63 7.99
N GLU A 77 -3.36 1.26 7.78
CA GLU A 77 -4.40 1.23 8.81
C GLU A 77 -4.06 0.23 9.93
N LEU A 78 -3.64 -1.00 9.58
CA LEU A 78 -3.21 -2.00 10.56
C LEU A 78 -2.02 -1.49 11.39
N HIS A 79 -1.03 -0.87 10.74
CA HIS A 79 0.10 -0.27 11.44
C HIS A 79 -0.33 0.86 12.38
N ALA A 80 -1.22 1.76 11.94
CA ALA A 80 -1.76 2.85 12.75
C ALA A 80 -2.54 2.32 13.96
N ARG A 81 -3.39 1.30 13.77
CA ARG A 81 -4.13 0.62 14.85
C ARG A 81 -3.17 0.05 15.90
N ALA A 82 -2.14 -0.66 15.47
CA ALA A 82 -1.17 -1.27 16.36
C ALA A 82 -0.32 -0.22 17.12
N LEU A 83 0.08 0.87 16.45
CA LEU A 83 0.80 1.99 17.09
C LEU A 83 -0.07 2.69 18.14
N PHE A 84 -1.35 2.92 17.84
CA PHE A 84 -2.30 3.52 18.76
C PHE A 84 -2.51 2.64 20.01
N ALA A 85 -2.76 1.34 19.79
CA ALA A 85 -2.96 0.36 20.86
C ALA A 85 -1.71 0.18 21.74
N SER A 86 -0.51 0.27 21.16
CA SER A 86 0.76 0.21 21.90
C SER A 86 1.23 1.55 22.49
N ALA A 87 0.39 2.60 22.45
CA ALA A 87 0.69 3.91 23.00
C ALA A 87 1.93 4.62 22.40
N GLN A 88 2.35 4.26 21.18
CA GLN A 88 3.46 4.90 20.47
C GLN A 88 3.01 6.21 19.80
N LEU A 89 2.61 7.20 20.62
CA LEU A 89 1.79 8.35 20.19
C LEU A 89 2.35 9.14 19.01
N ARG A 90 3.65 9.49 19.02
CA ARG A 90 4.26 10.26 17.92
C ARG A 90 4.23 9.49 16.59
N ARG A 91 4.46 8.17 16.64
CA ARG A 91 4.41 7.31 15.45
C ARG A 91 2.97 7.11 15.00
N ALA A 92 2.04 6.90 15.96
CA ALA A 92 0.62 6.78 15.69
C ALA A 92 0.09 8.04 14.99
N GLU A 93 0.44 9.23 15.47
CA GLU A 93 0.06 10.50 14.85
C GLU A 93 0.51 10.58 13.39
N ALA A 94 1.77 10.24 13.10
CA ALA A 94 2.29 10.26 11.73
C ALA A 94 1.53 9.30 10.82
N ALA A 95 1.30 8.06 11.27
CA ALA A 95 0.56 7.06 10.50
C ALA A 95 -0.91 7.46 10.30
N LEU A 96 -1.57 7.99 11.33
CA LEU A 96 -2.96 8.43 11.28
C LEU A 96 -3.15 9.66 10.41
N ARG A 97 -2.23 10.62 10.42
CA ARG A 97 -2.25 11.74 9.46
C ARG A 97 -2.12 11.26 8.03
N ALA A 98 -1.19 10.35 7.77
CA ALA A 98 -1.04 9.75 6.44
C ALA A 98 -2.31 8.98 6.01
N LEU A 99 -2.97 8.31 6.96
CA LEU A 99 -4.22 7.60 6.71
C LEU A 99 -5.37 8.57 6.40
N VAL A 100 -5.54 9.64 7.18
CA VAL A 100 -6.56 10.68 6.95
C VAL A 100 -6.35 11.40 5.62
N GLU A 101 -5.10 11.64 5.21
CA GLU A 101 -4.79 12.22 3.89
C GLU A 101 -5.26 11.31 2.75
N ARG A 102 -5.09 9.99 2.90
CA ARG A 102 -5.48 8.99 1.89
C ARG A 102 -6.96 8.65 1.91
N ARG A 103 -7.56 8.65 3.10
CA ARG A 103 -8.97 8.32 3.39
C ARG A 103 -9.56 9.43 4.25
N PRO A 104 -9.90 10.59 3.65
CA PRO A 104 -10.50 11.71 4.37
C PRO A 104 -11.94 11.42 4.81
N ASP A 105 -12.49 10.26 4.53
CA ASP A 105 -13.80 9.77 4.97
C ASP A 105 -13.70 8.69 6.07
N ASP A 106 -12.50 8.35 6.51
CA ASP A 106 -12.29 7.39 7.59
C ASP A 106 -12.53 8.01 8.97
N GLY A 107 -13.72 7.72 9.52
CA GLY A 107 -14.14 8.22 10.84
C GLY A 107 -13.30 7.64 11.98
N TRP A 108 -12.86 6.39 11.86
CA TRP A 108 -12.01 5.75 12.86
C TRP A 108 -10.64 6.42 12.91
N ALA A 109 -10.02 6.67 11.75
CA ALA A 109 -8.72 7.34 11.68
C ALA A 109 -8.76 8.73 12.32
N ARG A 110 -9.83 9.50 12.06
CA ARG A 110 -10.03 10.81 12.68
C ARG A 110 -10.23 10.73 14.19
N PHE A 111 -11.03 9.78 14.66
CA PHE A 111 -11.22 9.56 16.09
C PHE A 111 -9.91 9.17 16.78
N ALA A 112 -9.17 8.21 16.21
CA ALA A 112 -7.89 7.77 16.74
C ALA A 112 -6.85 8.90 16.76
N LEU A 113 -6.85 9.78 15.74
CA LEU A 113 -5.96 10.94 15.69
C LEU A 113 -6.30 11.97 16.77
N ALA A 114 -7.59 12.27 16.98
CA ALA A 114 -8.03 13.13 18.08
C ALA A 114 -7.56 12.59 19.45
N ARG A 115 -7.80 11.31 19.73
CA ARG A 115 -7.35 10.65 20.97
C ARG A 115 -5.83 10.66 21.13
N THR A 116 -5.10 10.47 20.04
CA THR A 116 -3.64 10.53 20.03
C THR A 116 -3.11 11.93 20.34
N LEU A 117 -3.74 12.98 19.79
CA LEU A 117 -3.40 14.38 20.06
C LEU A 117 -3.76 14.79 21.49
N GLU A 118 -4.89 14.35 22.02
CA GLU A 118 -5.28 14.56 23.43
C GLU A 118 -4.27 13.96 24.40
N ARG A 119 -3.83 12.73 24.16
CA ARG A 119 -2.81 12.06 24.97
C ARG A 119 -1.44 12.73 24.89
N GLN A 120 -1.25 13.61 23.90
CA GLN A 120 -0.08 14.49 23.76
C GLN A 120 -0.36 15.93 24.23
N SER A 121 -1.47 16.17 24.93
CA SER A 121 -1.88 17.49 25.43
C SER A 121 -2.17 18.55 24.36
N ARG A 122 -2.48 18.14 23.13
CA ARG A 122 -2.80 19.02 21.99
C ARG A 122 -4.31 19.14 21.75
N GLY A 123 -5.03 19.58 22.77
CA GLY A 123 -6.51 19.57 22.78
C GLY A 123 -7.18 20.39 21.68
N ALA A 124 -6.57 21.52 21.26
CA ALA A 124 -7.14 22.37 20.21
C ALA A 124 -7.22 21.65 18.85
N GLU A 125 -6.12 21.03 18.42
CA GLU A 125 -6.07 20.23 17.17
C GLU A 125 -6.93 18.98 17.27
N ALA A 126 -6.93 18.30 18.44
CA ALA A 126 -7.77 17.14 18.65
C ALA A 126 -9.26 17.46 18.47
N GLY A 127 -9.70 18.64 18.91
CA GLY A 127 -11.09 19.08 18.79
C GLY A 127 -11.59 19.15 17.34
N GLU A 128 -10.72 19.51 16.39
CA GLU A 128 -11.06 19.51 14.96
C GLU A 128 -11.32 18.09 14.46
N HIS A 129 -10.37 17.18 14.68
CA HIS A 129 -10.51 15.78 14.26
C HIS A 129 -11.70 15.09 14.93
N ARG A 130 -12.00 15.42 16.19
CA ARG A 130 -13.15 14.87 16.91
C ARG A 130 -14.48 15.30 16.30
N ARG A 131 -14.64 16.56 15.91
CA ARG A 131 -15.86 17.05 15.21
C ARG A 131 -16.03 16.36 13.87
N LEU A 132 -14.94 16.20 13.12
CA LEU A 132 -14.97 15.51 11.83
C LEU A 132 -15.28 14.01 11.98
N ALA A 133 -14.76 13.34 13.01
CA ALA A 133 -15.11 11.95 13.32
C ALA A 133 -16.61 11.81 13.63
N ALA A 134 -17.16 12.71 14.44
CA ALA A 134 -18.59 12.74 14.75
C ALA A 134 -19.46 12.97 13.50
N ALA A 135 -19.04 13.87 12.60
CA ALA A 135 -19.72 14.08 11.32
C ALA A 135 -19.72 12.85 10.41
N LEU A 136 -18.72 11.97 10.55
CA LEU A 136 -18.64 10.68 9.86
C LEU A 136 -19.34 9.52 10.62
N GLY A 137 -20.06 9.83 11.70
CA GLY A 137 -20.80 8.83 12.48
C GLY A 137 -19.99 8.08 13.54
N VAL A 138 -18.76 8.52 13.83
CA VAL A 138 -17.94 7.97 14.92
C VAL A 138 -18.03 8.90 16.13
N THR A 139 -18.88 8.53 17.08
CA THR A 139 -19.09 9.24 18.34
C THR A 139 -18.54 8.39 19.48
N GLY A 140 -17.52 8.88 20.19
CA GLY A 140 -16.86 8.20 21.31
C GLY A 140 -16.07 9.15 22.18
#